data_AF-A0A836S2M9-F1
#
_entry.id   AF-A0A836S2M9-F1
#
_cell.length_a   1.000
_cell.length_b   1.000
_cell.length_c   1.000
_cell.angle_alpha   90.00
_cell.angle_beta   90.00
_cell.angle_gamma   90.00
#
_symmetry.space_group_name_H-M   'P 1'
#
loop_
_entity.id
_entity.type
_entity.pdbx_description
1 polymer ?
#
loop_
_entity_poly.entity_id
_entity_poly.type
_entity_poly.pdbx_seq_one_letter_code
_entity_poly.pdbx_strand_id
1 'polypeptide(L)'
;MDKRHLTLLHTLAVPALLVSGCKQENYPFGNLHCQLATETPKECPSVPTLETGTLKISSNGKFELNGHYNACFHIEDVSISGKSRLYKLHNGYALELLGTRFEKTDGSLDKFPKTIGFINLNKDASQGRFVDLWAMIRSHGQIKQETYHSKLSCKQEKGNP
;
A
#
# COMPACT_ATOMS: atom_id res chain seq x y z
N MET A 1 -56.95 -29.56 -50.16
CA MET A 1 -56.44 -28.18 -50.12
C MET A 1 -56.96 -27.54 -48.84
N ASP A 2 -56.13 -27.44 -47.81
CA ASP A 2 -56.31 -26.41 -46.79
C ASP A 2 -54.99 -26.16 -46.05
N LYS A 3 -54.66 -24.88 -45.90
CA LYS A 3 -53.37 -24.35 -45.42
C LYS A 3 -53.40 -24.22 -43.90
N ARG A 4 -52.38 -24.69 -43.19
CA ARG A 4 -51.97 -24.07 -41.91
C ARG A 4 -50.44 -24.01 -41.79
N HIS A 5 -49.93 -22.83 -42.06
CA HIS A 5 -48.62 -22.34 -41.63
C HIS A 5 -48.53 -22.39 -40.10
N LEU A 6 -47.43 -22.91 -39.57
CA LEU A 6 -47.03 -22.68 -38.19
C LEU A 6 -45.55 -22.28 -38.17
N THR A 7 -45.31 -20.99 -38.39
CA THR A 7 -44.00 -20.37 -38.25
C THR A 7 -43.78 -20.07 -36.78
N LEU A 8 -43.01 -20.92 -36.10
CA LEU A 8 -42.68 -20.74 -34.68
C LEU A 8 -41.45 -19.83 -34.57
N LEU A 9 -41.69 -18.52 -34.41
CA LEU A 9 -40.66 -17.56 -34.02
C LEU A 9 -40.18 -17.90 -32.59
N HIS A 10 -39.00 -18.51 -32.47
CA HIS A 10 -38.28 -18.55 -31.20
C HIS A 10 -37.44 -17.29 -31.07
N THR A 11 -38.03 -16.23 -30.51
CA THR A 11 -37.30 -15.09 -29.99
C THR A 11 -36.52 -15.54 -28.77
N LEU A 12 -35.23 -15.89 -28.96
CA LEU A 12 -34.29 -16.03 -27.85
C LEU A 12 -34.13 -14.67 -27.18
N ALA A 13 -34.82 -14.47 -26.05
CA ALA A 13 -34.52 -13.40 -25.13
C ALA A 13 -33.16 -13.70 -24.47
N VAL A 14 -32.09 -13.08 -24.97
CA VAL A 14 -30.79 -13.07 -24.31
C VAL A 14 -30.93 -12.17 -23.07
N PRO A 15 -30.81 -12.69 -21.83
CA PRO A 15 -30.76 -11.82 -20.67
C PRO A 15 -29.44 -11.04 -20.75
N ALA A 16 -29.54 -9.73 -20.96
CA ALA A 16 -28.43 -8.81 -20.85
C ALA A 16 -27.89 -8.88 -19.42
N LEU A 17 -26.80 -9.62 -19.25
CA LEU A 17 -26.00 -9.62 -18.03
C LEU A 17 -25.51 -8.19 -17.82
N LEU A 18 -26.16 -7.48 -16.91
CA LEU A 18 -25.68 -6.23 -16.34
C LEU A 18 -24.34 -6.52 -15.67
N VAL A 19 -23.26 -6.31 -16.41
CA VAL A 19 -21.92 -6.21 -15.83
C VAL A 19 -21.92 -4.92 -15.01
N SER A 20 -22.34 -5.03 -13.75
CA SER A 20 -22.06 -3.99 -12.76
C SER A 20 -20.55 -3.92 -12.61
N GLY A 21 -19.90 -3.13 -13.46
CA GLY A 21 -18.50 -2.81 -13.31
C GLY A 21 -18.30 -2.24 -11.92
N CYS A 22 -17.62 -2.98 -11.03
CA CYS A 22 -17.22 -2.47 -9.73
C CYS A 22 -16.43 -1.18 -9.97
N LYS A 23 -17.06 -0.03 -9.75
CA LYS A 23 -16.34 1.24 -9.69
C LYS A 23 -15.38 1.13 -8.52
N GLN A 24 -14.10 0.99 -8.83
CA GLN A 24 -13.06 1.02 -7.82
C GLN A 24 -13.07 2.44 -7.24
N GLU A 25 -13.47 2.55 -5.97
CA GLU A 25 -13.57 3.84 -5.30
C GLU A 25 -12.14 4.36 -5.06
N ASN A 26 -11.84 5.50 -5.68
CA ASN A 26 -10.55 6.15 -5.50
C ASN A 26 -10.44 6.74 -4.10
N TYR A 27 -9.21 6.82 -3.59
CA TYR A 27 -8.91 7.45 -2.32
C TYR A 27 -9.24 8.95 -2.37
N PRO A 28 -9.82 9.51 -1.30
CA PRO A 28 -10.32 10.89 -1.28
C PRO A 28 -9.21 11.95 -1.39
N PHE A 29 -7.97 11.56 -1.10
CA PHE A 29 -6.78 12.42 -1.20
C PHE A 29 -6.01 12.26 -2.52
N GLY A 30 -6.51 11.48 -3.48
CA GLY A 30 -5.85 11.28 -4.77
C GLY A 30 -4.52 10.53 -4.65
N ASN A 31 -3.55 10.88 -5.51
CA ASN A 31 -2.20 10.36 -5.44
C ASN A 31 -1.41 11.08 -4.35
N LEU A 32 -0.56 10.35 -3.64
CA LEU A 32 0.20 10.83 -2.51
C LEU A 32 1.69 10.49 -2.68
N HIS A 33 2.57 11.48 -2.49
CA HIS A 33 4.01 11.26 -2.38
C HIS A 33 4.47 11.71 -1.00
N CYS A 34 5.02 10.79 -0.22
CA CYS A 34 5.43 11.00 1.16
C CYS A 34 6.94 10.79 1.34
N GLN A 35 7.51 11.59 2.23
CA GLN A 35 8.84 11.41 2.80
C GLN A 35 8.68 10.80 4.18
N LEU A 36 9.45 9.75 4.44
CA LEU A 36 9.55 9.07 5.72
C LEU A 36 10.88 9.46 6.37
N ALA A 37 10.82 9.85 7.63
CA ALA A 37 12.00 10.09 8.45
C ALA A 37 11.75 9.57 9.86
N THR A 38 12.62 8.68 10.33
CA THR A 38 12.67 8.26 11.73
C THR A 38 13.67 9.14 12.45
N GLU A 39 13.41 9.46 13.72
CA GLU A 39 14.43 10.14 14.53
C GLU A 39 15.59 9.17 14.75
N THR A 40 16.75 9.48 14.14
CA THR A 40 17.92 8.61 14.24
C THR A 40 18.44 8.62 15.69
N PRO A 41 18.57 7.46 16.35
CA PRO A 41 19.17 7.40 17.66
C PRO A 41 20.64 7.88 17.61
N LYS A 42 21.16 8.36 18.75
CA LYS A 42 22.57 8.81 18.86
C LYS A 42 23.57 7.68 18.58
N GLU A 43 23.13 6.43 18.74
CA GLU A 43 23.88 5.21 18.47
C GLU A 43 23.16 4.45 17.35
N CYS A 44 23.91 3.67 16.56
CA CYS A 44 23.30 2.83 15.54
C CYS A 44 22.32 1.82 16.17
N PRO A 45 21.20 1.49 15.50
CA PRO A 45 20.25 0.52 16.05
C PRO A 45 20.80 -0.90 15.92
N SER A 46 20.46 -1.77 16.88
CA SER A 46 20.91 -3.17 16.87
C SER A 46 20.16 -4.05 15.86
N VAL A 47 19.01 -3.56 15.37
CA VAL A 47 18.15 -4.24 14.38
C VAL A 47 17.90 -3.30 13.19
N PRO A 48 17.61 -3.83 11.99
CA PRO A 48 17.32 -2.98 10.83
C PRO A 48 16.13 -2.07 11.09
N THR A 49 16.36 -0.77 11.05
CA THR A 49 15.35 0.26 11.28
C THR A 49 15.27 1.17 10.07
N LEU A 50 14.06 1.46 9.61
CA LEU A 50 13.83 2.43 8.53
C LEU A 50 14.29 3.82 9.01
N GLU A 51 15.36 4.33 8.43
CA GLU A 51 15.91 5.65 8.76
C GLU A 51 15.21 6.73 7.92
N THR A 52 15.21 6.54 6.61
CA THR A 52 14.52 7.41 5.65
C THR A 52 13.83 6.61 4.55
N GLY A 53 12.89 7.23 3.86
CA GLY A 53 12.28 6.60 2.70
C GLY A 53 11.34 7.50 1.93
N THR A 54 10.92 7.01 0.77
CA THR A 54 9.85 7.61 -0.03
C THR A 54 8.71 6.62 -0.17
N LEU A 55 7.48 7.09 -0.01
CA LEU A 55 6.28 6.30 -0.22
C LEU A 55 5.38 7.01 -1.22
N LYS A 56 5.08 6.31 -2.31
CA LYS A 56 4.07 6.73 -3.28
C LYS A 56 2.83 5.89 -3.09
N ILE A 57 1.67 6.53 -3.03
CA ILE A 57 0.36 5.87 -2.96
C ILE A 57 -0.49 6.43 -4.09
N SER A 58 -0.95 5.59 -5.00
CA SER A 58 -1.87 6.00 -6.05
C SER A 58 -3.31 6.06 -5.53
N SER A 59 -4.14 6.83 -6.21
CA SER A 59 -5.57 6.99 -5.90
C SER A 59 -6.34 5.67 -5.90
N ASN A 60 -5.89 4.66 -6.64
CA ASN A 60 -6.50 3.32 -6.65
C ASN A 60 -5.94 2.36 -5.59
N GLY A 61 -5.10 2.85 -4.67
CA GLY A 61 -4.55 2.07 -3.56
C GLY A 61 -3.40 1.15 -3.95
N LYS A 62 -2.63 1.43 -5.01
CA LYS A 62 -1.31 0.82 -5.19
C LYS A 62 -0.29 1.66 -4.44
N PHE A 63 0.79 1.03 -3.96
CA PHE A 63 1.88 1.76 -3.35
C PHE A 63 3.25 1.25 -3.80
N GLU A 64 4.23 2.11 -3.63
CA GLU A 64 5.66 1.82 -3.75
C GLU A 64 6.39 2.53 -2.60
N LEU A 65 7.09 1.75 -1.78
CA LEU A 65 7.94 2.21 -0.68
C LEU A 65 9.39 1.93 -1.05
N ASN A 66 10.21 2.96 -1.12
CA ASN A 66 11.66 2.84 -1.20
C ASN A 66 12.24 3.30 0.14
N GLY A 67 12.81 2.37 0.91
CA GLY A 67 13.28 2.62 2.26
C GLY A 67 14.77 2.34 2.42
N HIS A 68 15.45 3.21 3.15
CA HIS A 68 16.82 3.04 3.61
C HIS A 68 16.80 2.54 5.05
N TYR A 69 17.26 1.31 5.26
CA TYR A 69 17.32 0.67 6.57
C TYR A 69 18.76 0.62 7.05
N ASN A 70 18.94 0.93 8.33
CA ASN A 70 20.23 0.99 8.97
C ASN A 70 20.21 0.17 10.26
N ALA A 71 21.35 -0.44 10.56
CA ALA A 71 21.70 -1.17 11.78
C ALA A 71 23.22 -1.16 11.93
N CYS A 72 23.72 -1.38 13.15
CA CYS A 72 25.15 -1.25 13.45
C CYS A 72 26.10 -2.03 12.53
N PHE A 73 25.64 -3.14 11.94
CA PHE A 73 26.44 -3.98 11.06
C PHE A 73 25.73 -4.34 9.76
N HIS A 74 24.63 -3.66 9.43
CA HIS A 74 23.81 -3.96 8.25
C HIS A 74 23.14 -2.69 7.74
N ILE A 75 23.37 -2.35 6.48
CA ILE A 75 22.68 -1.27 5.78
C ILE A 75 22.06 -1.89 4.53
N GLU A 76 20.80 -1.56 4.27
CA GLU A 76 20.10 -2.05 3.08
C GLU A 76 19.12 -1.03 2.53
N ASP A 77 19.03 -0.97 1.21
CA ASP A 77 17.98 -0.26 0.50
C ASP A 77 16.98 -1.28 -0.03
N VAL A 78 15.70 -1.02 0.22
CA VAL A 78 14.62 -1.94 -0.09
C VAL A 78 13.53 -1.22 -0.88
N SER A 79 13.10 -1.84 -1.97
CA SER A 79 11.89 -1.43 -2.69
C SER A 79 10.77 -2.43 -2.45
N ILE A 80 9.64 -1.94 -1.94
CA ILE A 80 8.45 -2.74 -1.65
C ILE A 80 7.26 -2.15 -2.39
N SER A 81 6.56 -2.99 -3.16
CA SER A 81 5.34 -2.56 -3.85
C SER A 81 4.16 -3.48 -3.55
N GLY A 82 2.96 -2.90 -3.57
CA GLY A 82 1.77 -3.65 -3.23
C GLY A 82 0.48 -2.87 -3.31
N LYS A 83 -0.48 -3.28 -2.49
CA LYS A 83 -1.79 -2.64 -2.36
C LYS A 83 -1.98 -2.11 -0.95
N SER A 84 -2.71 -1.03 -0.82
CA SER A 84 -3.15 -0.50 0.46
C SER A 84 -4.64 -0.69 0.67
N ARG A 85 -5.04 -0.80 1.94
CA ARG A 85 -6.45 -0.77 2.37
C ARG A 85 -6.68 0.48 3.18
N LEU A 86 -7.67 1.26 2.78
CA LEU A 86 -8.03 2.53 3.42
C LEU A 86 -9.12 2.33 4.46
N TYR A 87 -8.91 2.91 5.63
CA TYR A 87 -9.88 3.04 6.71
C TYR A 87 -10.10 4.52 6.99
N LYS A 88 -11.35 4.99 6.90
CA LYS A 88 -11.71 6.37 7.27
C LYS A 88 -11.82 6.44 8.78
N LEU A 89 -11.09 7.36 9.40
CA LEU A 89 -11.15 7.65 10.83
C LEU A 89 -11.81 9.02 11.04
N HIS A 90 -12.33 9.27 12.25
CA HIS A 90 -12.92 10.57 12.57
C HIS A 90 -11.94 11.74 12.33
N ASN A 91 -10.64 11.51 12.56
CA ASN A 91 -9.60 12.53 12.46
C ASN A 91 -8.57 12.29 11.34
N GLY A 92 -8.92 11.50 10.34
CA GLY A 92 -8.05 11.30 9.17
C GLY A 92 -8.22 9.92 8.55
N TYR A 93 -7.10 9.32 8.17
CA TYR A 93 -7.08 8.08 7.43
C TYR A 93 -6.09 7.10 8.03
N ALA A 94 -6.47 5.83 8.11
CA ALA A 94 -5.53 4.76 8.34
C ALA A 94 -5.36 3.95 7.06
N LEU A 95 -4.13 3.54 6.76
CA LEU A 95 -3.83 2.62 5.67
C LEU A 95 -3.09 1.41 6.19
N GLU A 96 -3.54 0.22 5.81
CA GLU A 96 -2.75 -1.00 5.88
C GLU A 96 -1.99 -1.19 4.57
N LEU A 97 -0.67 -1.34 4.62
CA LEU A 97 0.16 -1.62 3.45
C LEU A 97 0.39 -3.13 3.30
N LEU A 98 -0.12 -3.72 2.22
CA LEU A 98 0.03 -5.13 1.88
C LEU A 98 1.07 -5.27 0.77
N GLY A 99 2.31 -5.59 1.14
CA GLY A 99 3.42 -5.78 0.19
C GLY A 99 3.24 -7.06 -0.61
N THR A 100 3.31 -6.96 -1.94
CA THR A 100 3.14 -8.11 -2.86
C THR A 100 4.40 -8.46 -3.63
N ARG A 101 5.37 -7.53 -3.69
CA ARG A 101 6.67 -7.70 -4.31
C ARG A 101 7.72 -6.96 -3.47
N PHE A 102 8.84 -7.63 -3.26
CA PHE A 102 9.99 -7.14 -2.52
C PHE A 102 11.21 -7.29 -3.40
N GLU A 103 11.98 -6.22 -3.57
CA GLU A 103 13.24 -6.23 -4.31
C GLU A 103 14.34 -5.73 -3.37
N LYS A 104 15.31 -6.61 -3.10
CA LYS A 104 16.53 -6.29 -2.33
C LYS A 104 17.64 -5.86 -3.28
N THR A 105 18.68 -5.24 -2.73
CA THR A 105 19.86 -4.77 -3.48
C THR A 105 20.58 -5.89 -4.24
N ASP A 106 20.46 -7.15 -3.81
CA ASP A 106 21.03 -8.33 -4.49
C ASP A 106 20.14 -8.87 -5.63
N GLY A 107 19.00 -8.21 -5.92
CA GLY A 107 18.04 -8.63 -6.94
C GLY A 107 17.16 -9.82 -6.54
N SER A 108 17.29 -10.32 -5.30
CA SER A 108 16.41 -11.38 -4.80
C SER A 108 14.97 -10.88 -4.65
N LEU A 109 14.03 -11.75 -5.04
CA LEU A 109 12.58 -11.47 -5.01
C LEU A 109 11.89 -12.43 -4.06
N ASP A 110 11.39 -11.90 -2.94
CA ASP A 110 10.44 -12.62 -2.09
C ASP A 110 9.01 -12.33 -2.56
N LYS A 111 8.19 -13.38 -2.67
CA LYS A 111 6.78 -13.28 -3.09
C LYS A 111 5.87 -13.85 -2.02
N PHE A 112 5.35 -12.99 -1.15
CA PHE A 112 4.19 -13.31 -0.33
C PHE A 112 3.47 -12.04 0.13
N PRO A 113 2.14 -11.94 0.02
CA PRO A 113 1.41 -10.83 0.59
C PRO A 113 1.61 -10.80 2.11
N LYS A 114 2.32 -9.80 2.61
CA LYS A 114 2.48 -9.55 4.04
C LYS A 114 2.13 -8.10 4.34
N THR A 115 1.46 -7.86 5.46
CA THR A 115 1.32 -6.51 5.98
C THR A 115 2.71 -6.01 6.35
N ILE A 116 3.18 -4.97 5.66
CA ILE A 116 4.51 -4.39 5.90
C ILE A 116 4.47 -3.26 6.92
N GLY A 117 3.29 -2.67 7.12
CA GLY A 117 3.13 -1.59 8.07
C GLY A 117 1.78 -0.90 7.97
N PHE A 118 1.59 0.04 8.90
CA PHE A 118 0.40 0.86 8.99
C PHE A 118 0.75 2.33 8.87
N ILE A 119 -0.11 3.10 8.20
CA ILE A 119 0.01 4.55 8.12
C ILE A 119 -1.20 5.17 8.80
N ASN A 120 -0.97 6.17 9.64
CA ASN A 120 -2.02 7.06 10.13
C ASN A 120 -1.75 8.47 9.60
N LEU A 121 -2.66 9.00 8.79
CA LEU A 121 -2.61 10.33 8.22
C LEU A 121 -3.62 11.24 8.94
N ASN A 122 -3.32 12.53 9.00
CA ASN A 122 -4.28 13.57 9.40
C ASN A 122 -5.40 13.75 8.34
N LYS A 123 -6.40 14.59 8.64
CA LYS A 123 -7.56 14.86 7.77
C LYS A 123 -7.18 15.32 6.36
N ASP A 124 -6.09 16.07 6.24
CA ASP A 124 -5.65 16.65 4.96
C ASP A 124 -4.67 15.73 4.21
N ALA A 125 -4.35 14.56 4.78
CA ALA A 125 -3.35 13.63 4.27
C ALA A 125 -1.95 14.24 4.05
N SER A 126 -1.62 15.33 4.73
CA SER A 126 -0.36 16.06 4.59
C SER A 126 0.72 15.58 5.56
N GLN A 127 0.32 15.00 6.69
CA GLN A 127 1.22 14.51 7.73
C GLN A 127 0.71 13.22 8.34
N GLY A 128 1.62 12.41 8.87
CA GLY A 128 1.24 11.18 9.53
C GLY A 128 2.37 10.45 10.24
N ARG A 129 2.10 9.19 10.55
CA ARG A 129 3.05 8.24 11.13
C ARG A 129 2.99 6.92 10.38
N PHE A 130 4.15 6.32 10.15
CA PHE A 130 4.29 4.97 9.64
C PHE A 130 4.80 4.06 10.75
N VAL A 131 4.14 2.93 10.91
CA VAL A 131 4.52 1.85 11.82
C VAL A 131 5.08 0.74 10.95
N ASP A 132 6.38 0.52 11.04
CA ASP A 132 7.08 -0.49 10.26
C ASP A 132 6.98 -1.86 10.93
N LEU A 133 6.11 -2.73 10.41
CA LEU A 133 5.99 -4.11 10.89
C LEU A 133 7.02 -5.03 10.24
N TRP A 134 7.52 -4.66 9.06
CA TRP A 134 8.42 -5.50 8.30
C TRP A 134 9.80 -5.58 8.94
N ALA A 135 10.34 -4.45 9.41
CA ALA A 135 11.54 -4.41 10.24
C ALA A 135 11.41 -5.30 11.48
N MET A 136 10.28 -5.18 12.19
CA MET A 136 10.00 -5.93 13.42
C MET A 136 9.96 -7.45 13.22
N ILE A 137 9.41 -7.93 12.09
CA ILE A 137 9.35 -9.37 11.81
C ILE A 137 10.76 -9.93 11.54
N ARG A 138 11.63 -9.15 10.90
CA ARG A 138 12.99 -9.58 10.53
C ARG A 138 14.01 -9.53 11.66
N SER A 139 13.67 -8.94 12.80
CA SER A 139 14.54 -8.95 13.98
C SER A 139 14.45 -10.22 14.83
N HIS A 140 13.69 -11.25 14.38
CA HIS A 140 13.70 -12.64 14.89
C HIS A 140 13.94 -12.77 16.41
N GLY A 141 13.05 -12.22 17.24
CA GLY A 141 13.06 -12.46 18.69
C GLY A 141 14.03 -11.61 19.51
N GLN A 142 14.65 -10.57 18.93
CA GLN A 142 15.29 -9.51 19.72
C GLN A 142 14.23 -8.56 20.31
N ILE A 143 13.59 -9.03 21.38
CA ILE A 143 12.49 -8.37 22.09
C ILE A 143 13.05 -7.30 23.04
N LYS A 144 13.57 -6.21 22.48
CA LYS A 144 13.24 -4.90 23.04
C LYS A 144 12.37 -4.25 21.99
N GLN A 145 11.06 -4.23 22.24
CA GLN A 145 10.04 -3.70 21.35
C GLN A 145 10.23 -2.18 21.19
N GLU A 146 11.22 -1.79 20.41
CA GLU A 146 11.26 -0.44 19.88
C GLU A 146 10.37 -0.46 18.64
N THR A 147 9.10 -0.08 18.82
CA THR A 147 8.27 0.28 17.67
C THR A 147 8.85 1.54 17.06
N TYR A 148 9.55 1.39 15.94
CA TYR A 148 10.08 2.52 15.20
C TYR A 148 8.96 3.18 14.41
N HIS A 149 8.72 4.44 14.74
CA HIS A 149 7.69 5.25 14.10
C HIS A 149 8.36 6.32 13.23
N SER A 150 8.21 6.22 11.92
CA SER A 150 8.64 7.28 11.02
C SER A 150 7.59 8.39 10.95
N LYS A 151 8.03 9.64 11.00
CA LYS A 151 7.19 10.79 10.63
C LYS A 151 6.97 10.76 9.13
N LEU A 152 5.73 10.99 8.71
CA LEU A 152 5.37 11.16 7.29
C LEU A 152 5.10 12.63 7.00
N SER A 153 5.72 13.13 5.95
CA SER A 153 5.40 14.41 5.33
C SER A 153 4.99 14.17 3.88
N CYS A 154 3.75 14.47 3.53
CA CYS A 154 3.14 14.07 2.28
C CYS A 154 2.70 15.27 1.44
N LYS A 155 2.72 15.09 0.12
CA LYS A 155 2.17 16.02 -0.87
C LYS A 155 1.24 15.26 -1.79
N GLN A 156 0.08 15.84 -2.06
CA GLN A 156 -0.78 15.32 -3.12
C GLN A 156 -0.12 15.59 -4.46
N GLU A 157 0.01 14.56 -5.28
CA GLU A 157 0.42 14.75 -6.67
C GLU A 157 -0.82 15.08 -7.49
N LYS A 158 -0.77 16.18 -8.24
CA LYS A 158 -1.76 16.43 -9.28
C LYS A 158 -1.60 15.31 -10.30
N GLY A 159 -2.55 14.38 -10.32
CA GLY A 159 -2.65 13.43 -11.41
C GLY A 159 -2.78 14.21 -12.71
N ASN A 160 -1.91 13.92 -13.69
CA ASN A 160 -2.25 14.28 -15.06
C ASN A 160 -3.53 13.50 -15.41
N PRO A 161 -4.61 14.19 -15.82
CA PRO A 161 -5.86 13.54 -16.19
C PRO A 161 -5.69 12.54 -17.33
#